data_AF-A0A843JJC3-F1
#
_entry.id   AF-A0A843JJC3-F1
#
_cell.length_a   1.000
_cell.length_b   1.000
_cell.length_c   1.000
_cell.angle_alpha   90.00
_cell.angle_beta   90.00
_cell.angle_gamma   90.00
#
_symmetry.space_group_name_H-M   'P 1'
#
loop_
_entity.id
_entity.type
_entity.pdbx_description
1 polymer ?
#
loop_
_entity_poly.entity_id
_entity_poly.type
_entity_poly.pdbx_seq_one_letter_code
_entity_poly.pdbx_strand_id
1 'polypeptide(L)'
;MWIEDLYTGTASDSAEDGPSPADGGTKQSNRREARRKATKRKAIVVLVIAMLFVVPMMSSSVPKMTAERVEMKLGVGEVQGSEFAGGMIIITSEVVDGKSGYSFKFNGVGSCTWYLFCNEEPVYNMTAEGNLVKRDYVKVGTGKTISVPESTLHVGSHKIKAVTEQRVYQDEIVVDGKVTTTYRWPFIGPGGTSVYNTIRIEYKFTDVYYYSHSVDSIASSPGRHEYTRIADYAVIDKTGVIDKLVMALGSEYLRHYNPPDSDWYINYILSFIQLCMKYPICSKQPDLYLYGSIDYFAYPLQTLYMGTGDCEDTSILCATLFKAAGFESAVTLVYADSSGNRIIGHSTAAVGVTKLVANVNVTLGDFAVAQMQGTGSKSGITYYLCETTISQQLAVGYIEKRYLDEIRSLGKNVNAIYPVTVNG
;
A
#
# COMPACT_ATOMS: atom_id res chain seq x y z
N MET A 1 4.43 0.14 -27.78
CA MET A 1 4.17 -0.28 -29.18
C MET A 1 4.13 -1.80 -29.17
N TRP A 2 3.28 -2.41 -29.99
CA TRP A 2 2.98 -3.84 -30.05
C TRP A 2 4.07 -4.84 -29.63
N ILE A 3 3.68 -5.83 -28.83
CA ILE A 3 3.99 -7.25 -29.01
C ILE A 3 2.86 -8.04 -28.31
N GLU A 4 2.10 -8.80 -29.11
CA GLU A 4 1.37 -9.98 -28.66
C GLU A 4 2.27 -11.22 -28.93
N ASP A 5 1.72 -12.43 -28.79
CA ASP A 5 2.37 -13.74 -28.99
C ASP A 5 3.33 -14.24 -27.88
N LEU A 6 2.79 -15.11 -27.02
CA LEU A 6 3.44 -16.37 -26.64
C LEU A 6 2.45 -17.31 -25.93
N TYR A 7 1.62 -18.03 -26.70
CA TYR A 7 1.06 -19.34 -26.27
C TYR A 7 0.47 -20.12 -27.47
N THR A 8 1.34 -20.75 -28.25
CA THR A 8 0.94 -21.77 -29.24
C THR A 8 1.15 -23.17 -28.64
N GLY A 9 0.10 -23.98 -28.62
CA GLY A 9 0.11 -25.33 -28.06
C GLY A 9 -0.92 -26.22 -28.76
N THR A 10 -0.51 -26.86 -29.86
CA THR A 10 -1.39 -27.66 -30.73
C THR A 10 -1.50 -29.12 -30.28
N ALA A 11 -2.73 -29.64 -30.22
CA ALA A 11 -3.07 -31.07 -30.24
C ALA A 11 -4.33 -31.27 -31.12
N SER A 12 -4.52 -32.45 -31.70
CA SER A 12 -5.21 -32.61 -33.00
C SER A 12 -6.37 -33.63 -33.05
N ASP A 13 -7.35 -33.29 -33.90
CA ASP A 13 -8.17 -34.14 -34.80
C ASP A 13 -8.98 -35.36 -34.32
N SER A 14 -10.32 -35.22 -34.36
CA SER A 14 -11.31 -36.09 -35.07
C SER A 14 -12.73 -35.49 -34.86
N ALA A 15 -13.67 -35.30 -35.81
CA ALA A 15 -14.15 -36.05 -37.00
C ALA A 15 -15.04 -37.26 -36.62
N GLU A 16 -16.29 -37.48 -37.09
CA GLU A 16 -17.22 -36.77 -38.02
C GLU A 16 -18.63 -36.63 -37.32
N ASP A 17 -19.85 -36.40 -37.86
CA ASP A 17 -20.49 -36.26 -39.19
C ASP A 17 -21.84 -35.42 -39.04
N GLY A 18 -22.65 -35.24 -40.09
CA GLY A 18 -23.99 -34.60 -40.11
C GLY A 18 -25.18 -35.60 -40.22
N PRO A 19 -26.28 -35.33 -40.98
CA PRO A 19 -26.69 -34.07 -41.65
C PRO A 19 -28.22 -33.74 -41.67
N SER A 20 -28.59 -32.50 -42.05
CA SER A 20 -29.84 -32.11 -42.82
C SER A 20 -31.25 -32.21 -42.17
N PRO A 21 -32.34 -31.65 -42.78
CA PRO A 21 -32.50 -30.33 -43.48
C PRO A 21 -33.89 -29.63 -43.26
N ALA A 22 -34.15 -28.56 -44.06
CA ALA A 22 -35.45 -27.88 -44.33
C ALA A 22 -35.98 -26.91 -43.22
N ASP A 23 -36.71 -25.82 -43.49
CA ASP A 23 -37.04 -25.03 -44.70
C ASP A 23 -37.39 -23.58 -44.22
N GLY A 24 -37.75 -22.53 -45.00
CA GLY A 24 -37.95 -22.35 -46.44
C GLY A 24 -38.60 -20.98 -46.74
N GLY A 25 -38.33 -20.36 -47.91
CA GLY A 25 -39.04 -19.13 -48.34
C GLY A 25 -38.22 -18.11 -49.13
N THR A 26 -38.77 -17.57 -50.22
CA THR A 26 -38.11 -16.60 -51.13
C THR A 26 -39.01 -15.41 -51.48
N LYS A 27 -38.42 -14.24 -51.78
CA LYS A 27 -38.63 -13.49 -53.06
C LYS A 27 -37.90 -12.13 -53.15
N GLN A 28 -37.43 -11.85 -54.36
CA GLN A 28 -37.43 -10.57 -55.13
C GLN A 28 -37.29 -9.25 -54.32
N SER A 29 -36.25 -8.42 -54.46
CA SER A 29 -35.44 -8.02 -55.64
C SER A 29 -36.20 -7.21 -56.72
N ASN A 30 -35.46 -6.29 -57.36
CA ASN A 30 -35.87 -5.41 -58.47
C ASN A 30 -36.90 -4.28 -58.20
N ARG A 31 -36.39 -3.10 -57.80
CA ARG A 31 -36.70 -1.82 -58.50
C ARG A 31 -35.68 -0.72 -58.16
N ARG A 32 -34.70 -0.53 -59.06
CA ARG A 32 -33.90 0.70 -59.17
C ARG A 32 -34.54 1.68 -60.17
N GLU A 33 -34.09 2.93 -60.11
CA GLU A 33 -34.26 4.01 -61.10
C GLU A 33 -35.66 4.54 -61.44
N ALA A 34 -35.98 5.71 -60.87
CA ALA A 34 -36.81 6.73 -61.54
C ALA A 34 -36.42 8.18 -61.11
N ARG A 35 -35.59 8.84 -61.94
CA ARG A 35 -35.49 10.31 -62.17
C ARG A 35 -35.34 11.25 -60.94
N ARG A 36 -34.16 11.81 -60.62
CA ARG A 36 -33.44 12.96 -61.26
C ARG A 36 -34.22 14.29 -61.45
N LYS A 37 -33.96 15.27 -60.57
CA LYS A 37 -33.61 16.69 -60.81
C LYS A 37 -32.59 17.06 -59.70
N ALA A 38 -31.40 17.64 -59.92
CA ALA A 38 -31.02 18.92 -60.54
C ALA A 38 -31.52 20.13 -59.70
N THR A 39 -30.69 21.11 -59.27
CA THR A 39 -29.45 21.67 -59.88
C THR A 39 -28.44 22.22 -58.84
N LYS A 40 -27.17 22.42 -59.26
CA LYS A 40 -26.01 22.92 -58.46
C LYS A 40 -25.98 24.46 -58.28
N ARG A 41 -25.43 24.93 -57.14
CA ARG A 41 -24.41 26.02 -57.03
C ARG A 41 -23.45 25.63 -55.88
N LYS A 42 -22.21 25.22 -56.18
CA LYS A 42 -20.97 26.01 -56.35
C LYS A 42 -20.40 26.52 -55.01
N ALA A 43 -19.15 26.18 -54.75
CA ALA A 43 -18.39 26.47 -53.52
C ALA A 43 -17.37 27.60 -53.71
N ILE A 44 -16.80 28.07 -52.59
CA ILE A 44 -15.47 28.69 -52.44
C ILE A 44 -14.86 28.10 -51.14
N VAL A 45 -13.53 28.01 -51.07
CA VAL A 45 -12.74 27.44 -49.96
C VAL A 45 -11.47 28.31 -49.78
N VAL A 46 -10.79 28.19 -48.63
CA VAL A 46 -9.44 28.75 -48.31
C VAL A 46 -9.41 30.25 -47.92
N LEU A 47 -8.67 30.75 -46.90
CA LEU A 47 -8.15 30.19 -45.62
C LEU A 47 -7.52 31.33 -44.75
N VAL A 48 -7.34 31.08 -43.44
CA VAL A 48 -6.43 31.72 -42.43
C VAL A 48 -6.67 33.17 -41.90
N ILE A 49 -6.28 33.32 -40.62
CA ILE A 49 -5.87 34.50 -39.81
C ILE A 49 -6.92 35.17 -38.88
N ALA A 50 -6.83 34.71 -37.62
CA ALA A 50 -6.92 35.43 -36.34
C ALA A 50 -7.98 36.53 -36.09
N MET A 51 -8.82 36.30 -35.07
CA MET A 51 -8.98 37.28 -33.98
C MET A 51 -9.21 36.61 -32.62
N LEU A 52 -8.22 36.77 -31.74
CA LEU A 52 -8.27 36.86 -30.27
C LEU A 52 -9.54 36.37 -29.54
N PHE A 53 -9.45 35.16 -28.98
CA PHE A 53 -9.93 34.92 -27.62
C PHE A 53 -8.79 34.31 -26.79
N VAL A 54 -8.08 35.16 -26.06
CA VAL A 54 -7.13 34.71 -25.03
C VAL A 54 -7.95 34.39 -23.78
N VAL A 55 -8.56 33.21 -23.77
CA VAL A 55 -8.91 32.55 -22.50
C VAL A 55 -7.60 31.95 -21.99
N PRO A 56 -7.05 32.40 -20.85
CA PRO A 56 -5.94 31.68 -20.26
C PRO A 56 -6.43 30.29 -19.87
N MET A 57 -5.84 29.25 -20.47
CA MET A 57 -5.82 27.94 -19.83
C MET A 57 -4.99 28.09 -18.56
N MET A 58 -5.63 28.53 -17.48
CA MET A 58 -5.15 28.24 -16.14
C MET A 58 -5.25 26.73 -15.97
N SER A 59 -4.16 26.03 -16.33
CA SER A 59 -3.86 24.77 -15.67
C SER A 59 -3.87 25.09 -14.17
N SER A 60 -4.89 24.59 -13.47
CA SER A 60 -4.94 24.67 -12.02
C SER A 60 -3.83 23.79 -11.47
N SER A 61 -2.63 24.35 -11.40
CA SER A 61 -1.50 23.81 -10.65
C SER A 61 -1.84 23.92 -9.17
N VAL A 62 -2.80 23.09 -8.73
CA VAL A 62 -3.01 22.75 -7.34
C VAL A 62 -1.62 22.37 -6.80
N PRO A 63 -1.07 23.10 -5.82
CA PRO A 63 0.25 22.78 -5.31
C PRO A 63 0.25 21.33 -4.84
N LYS A 64 1.19 20.51 -5.32
CA LYS A 64 1.31 19.13 -4.82
C LYS A 64 1.50 19.20 -3.31
N MET A 65 0.51 18.70 -2.58
CA MET A 65 0.44 18.80 -1.12
C MET A 65 1.41 17.79 -0.49
N THR A 66 2.70 18.07 -0.56
CA THR A 66 3.74 17.18 -0.04
C THR A 66 3.77 17.24 1.48
N ALA A 67 3.34 16.14 2.10
CA ALA A 67 3.68 15.82 3.47
C ALA A 67 5.11 15.25 3.56
N GLU A 68 5.64 15.25 4.79
CA GLU A 68 6.98 14.76 5.10
C GLU A 68 6.93 13.87 6.35
N ARG A 69 7.42 12.63 6.20
CA ARG A 69 7.99 11.87 7.32
C ARG A 69 9.37 12.47 7.58
N VAL A 70 9.41 13.50 8.42
CA VAL A 70 10.56 14.39 8.61
C VAL A 70 11.75 13.67 9.22
N GLU A 71 11.46 12.81 10.20
CA GLU A 71 12.47 12.16 11.00
C GLU A 71 11.92 10.84 11.53
N MET A 72 12.68 9.78 11.28
CA MET A 72 12.64 8.54 12.04
C MET A 72 13.91 8.51 12.86
N LYS A 73 13.78 8.55 14.20
CA LYS A 73 14.90 8.39 15.12
C LYS A 73 14.82 7.03 15.77
N LEU A 74 15.90 6.29 15.60
CA LEU A 74 16.19 5.05 16.29
C LEU A 74 17.07 5.43 17.49
N GLY A 75 16.62 5.08 18.70
CA GLY A 75 17.37 5.29 19.93
C GLY A 75 18.54 4.33 20.08
N VAL A 76 19.29 4.45 21.18
CA VAL A 76 20.26 3.43 21.58
C VAL A 76 19.50 2.13 21.86
N GLY A 77 20.05 1.02 21.35
CA GLY A 77 19.43 -0.29 21.45
C GLY A 77 20.17 -1.28 22.34
N GLU A 78 19.43 -2.25 22.89
CA GLU A 78 19.97 -3.42 23.56
C GLU A 78 19.91 -4.62 22.62
N VAL A 79 21.05 -5.27 22.39
CA VAL A 79 21.08 -6.58 21.73
C VAL A 79 20.61 -7.62 22.74
N GLN A 80 19.54 -8.35 22.43
CA GLN A 80 19.12 -9.49 23.25
C GLN A 80 20.15 -10.62 23.08
N GLY A 81 21.04 -10.75 24.06
CA GLY A 81 22.24 -11.59 24.01
C GLY A 81 21.93 -13.05 23.67
N SER A 82 22.45 -13.50 22.52
CA SER A 82 22.02 -14.73 21.86
C SER A 82 23.23 -15.59 21.48
N GLU A 83 23.23 -16.86 21.93
CA GLU A 83 24.26 -17.85 21.63
C GLU A 83 23.91 -18.63 20.35
N PHE A 84 24.24 -18.05 19.20
CA PHE A 84 23.83 -18.56 17.90
C PHE A 84 24.52 -19.86 17.49
N ALA A 85 23.79 -20.69 16.73
CA ALA A 85 24.26 -21.93 16.11
C ALA A 85 25.13 -22.84 17.03
N GLY A 86 24.75 -22.95 18.32
CA GLY A 86 25.47 -23.74 19.33
C GLY A 86 26.61 -22.98 20.02
N GLY A 87 26.38 -21.72 20.40
CA GLY A 87 27.39 -20.88 21.07
C GLY A 87 28.57 -20.46 20.19
N MET A 88 28.41 -20.54 18.86
CA MET A 88 29.50 -20.31 17.89
C MET A 88 29.67 -18.85 17.49
N ILE A 89 28.62 -18.04 17.59
CA ILE A 89 28.68 -16.57 17.50
C ILE A 89 28.14 -16.00 18.82
N ILE A 90 28.86 -15.02 19.36
CA ILE A 90 28.44 -14.17 20.48
C ILE A 90 28.42 -12.72 19.99
N ILE A 91 27.41 -11.95 20.40
CA ILE A 91 27.36 -10.49 20.21
C ILE A 91 27.19 -9.81 21.56
N THR A 92 27.95 -8.74 21.79
CA THR A 92 27.89 -7.92 23.01
C THR A 92 27.97 -6.44 22.65
N SER A 93 27.20 -5.60 23.34
CA SER A 93 27.39 -4.14 23.32
C SER A 93 28.76 -3.78 23.92
N GLU A 94 29.46 -2.85 23.29
CA GLU A 94 30.77 -2.37 23.73
C GLU A 94 30.96 -0.88 23.40
N VAL A 95 32.11 -0.32 23.79
CA VAL A 95 32.51 1.05 23.42
C VAL A 95 33.58 0.99 22.32
N VAL A 96 33.23 1.41 21.11
CA VAL A 96 34.08 1.46 19.92
C VAL A 96 34.47 2.91 19.66
N ASP A 97 35.77 3.23 19.66
CA ASP A 97 36.31 4.59 19.47
C ASP A 97 35.64 5.68 20.32
N GLY A 98 35.26 5.34 21.56
CA GLY A 98 34.58 6.25 22.50
C GLY A 98 33.08 6.44 22.25
N LYS A 99 32.46 5.64 21.37
CA LYS A 99 31.03 5.63 21.07
C LYS A 99 30.43 4.26 21.35
N SER A 100 29.10 4.17 21.41
CA SER A 100 28.41 2.88 21.43
C SER A 100 28.71 2.06 20.16
N GLY A 101 28.82 0.75 20.31
CA GLY A 101 28.96 -0.20 19.22
C GLY A 101 28.78 -1.63 19.71
N TYR A 102 29.14 -2.60 18.86
CA TYR A 102 28.91 -4.02 19.12
C TYR A 102 30.12 -4.86 18.71
N SER A 103 30.54 -5.75 19.61
CA SER A 103 31.54 -6.78 19.35
C SER A 103 30.85 -8.00 18.74
N PHE A 104 31.30 -8.48 17.58
CA PHE A 104 30.94 -9.78 17.03
C PHE A 104 32.11 -10.74 17.25
N LYS A 105 31.87 -11.83 17.97
CA LYS A 105 32.90 -12.83 18.31
C LYS A 105 32.50 -14.20 17.80
N PHE A 106 33.35 -14.80 16.98
CA PHE A 106 33.25 -16.20 16.57
C PHE A 106 34.06 -17.05 17.55
N ASN A 107 33.45 -18.08 18.14
CA ASN A 107 34.16 -18.94 19.09
C ASN A 107 34.96 -20.07 18.41
N GLY A 108 34.60 -20.43 17.17
CA GLY A 108 35.18 -21.54 16.41
C GLY A 108 36.66 -21.44 16.03
N VAL A 109 37.15 -22.42 15.28
CA VAL A 109 38.55 -22.48 14.82
C VAL A 109 38.75 -21.55 13.61
N GLY A 110 39.92 -20.89 13.54
CA GLY A 110 40.28 -19.98 12.46
C GLY A 110 39.67 -18.58 12.60
N SER A 111 39.54 -17.89 11.47
CA SER A 111 38.84 -16.59 11.33
C SER A 111 37.64 -16.73 10.39
N CYS A 112 36.76 -15.73 10.42
CA CYS A 112 35.63 -15.63 9.51
C CYS A 112 35.56 -14.23 8.88
N THR A 113 34.93 -14.15 7.71
CA THR A 113 34.43 -12.88 7.16
C THR A 113 33.00 -12.67 7.60
N TRP A 114 32.72 -11.51 8.18
CA TRP A 114 31.43 -11.12 8.71
C TRP A 114 30.67 -10.25 7.71
N TYR A 115 29.37 -10.53 7.57
CA TYR A 115 28.46 -9.74 6.79
C TYR A 115 27.14 -9.51 7.56
N LEU A 116 26.46 -8.40 7.26
CA LEU A 116 25.15 -8.05 7.78
C LEU A 116 24.16 -7.76 6.65
N PHE A 117 22.89 -8.00 6.91
CA PHE A 117 21.77 -7.58 6.08
C PHE A 117 20.71 -6.99 7.01
N CYS A 118 20.36 -5.71 6.85
CA CYS A 118 19.24 -5.11 7.59
C CYS A 118 17.92 -5.53 6.94
N ASN A 119 16.97 -5.99 7.76
CA ASN A 119 15.61 -6.36 7.35
C ASN A 119 14.66 -5.16 7.26
N GLU A 120 15.04 -4.03 7.87
CA GLU A 120 14.22 -2.81 8.01
C GLU A 120 14.25 -1.89 6.77
N GLU A 121 14.87 -2.36 5.68
CA GLU A 121 14.95 -1.68 4.39
C GLU A 121 14.42 -2.62 3.30
N PRO A 122 13.77 -2.10 2.23
CA PRO A 122 13.15 -2.93 1.18
C PRO A 122 14.10 -4.00 0.63
N VAL A 123 13.68 -5.27 0.60
CA VAL A 123 14.52 -6.44 0.26
C VAL A 123 15.17 -6.35 -1.13
N TYR A 124 14.61 -5.58 -2.06
CA TYR A 124 15.19 -5.33 -3.39
C TYR A 124 15.49 -3.85 -3.61
N ASN A 125 16.62 -3.57 -4.27
CA ASN A 125 16.88 -2.29 -4.90
C ASN A 125 16.19 -2.24 -6.27
N MET A 126 15.82 -1.05 -6.75
CA MET A 126 15.34 -0.85 -8.12
C MET A 126 16.43 -0.19 -8.97
N THR A 127 16.71 -0.71 -10.17
CA THR A 127 17.68 -0.12 -11.10
C THR A 127 17.08 1.07 -11.87
N ALA A 128 17.92 1.82 -12.59
CA ALA A 128 17.47 2.94 -13.43
C ALA A 128 16.52 2.50 -14.56
N GLU A 129 16.61 1.24 -14.99
CA GLU A 129 15.76 0.59 -15.98
C GLU A 129 14.46 0.02 -15.36
N GLY A 130 14.28 0.14 -14.04
CA GLY A 130 13.10 -0.35 -13.31
C GLY A 130 13.16 -1.83 -12.91
N ASN A 131 14.31 -2.50 -13.03
CA ASN A 131 14.46 -3.90 -12.64
C ASN A 131 14.65 -4.03 -11.12
N LEU A 132 14.10 -5.11 -10.52
CA LEU A 132 14.34 -5.45 -9.13
C LEU A 132 15.62 -6.28 -8.98
N VAL A 133 16.58 -5.78 -8.19
CA VAL A 133 17.83 -6.46 -7.82
C VAL A 133 17.83 -6.72 -6.33
N LYS A 134 17.83 -7.99 -5.93
CA LYS A 134 17.82 -8.38 -4.51
C LYS A 134 19.08 -7.84 -3.83
N ARG A 135 18.92 -7.24 -2.64
CA ARG A 135 20.07 -6.87 -1.79
C ARG A 135 20.83 -8.14 -1.38
N ASP A 136 22.16 -8.04 -1.34
CA ASP A 136 23.02 -9.02 -0.68
C ASP A 136 23.57 -8.42 0.63
N TYR A 137 24.14 -9.28 1.47
CA TYR A 137 24.77 -8.92 2.72
C TYR A 137 25.99 -8.02 2.51
N VAL A 138 26.07 -6.93 3.25
CA VAL A 138 27.22 -6.02 3.28
C VAL A 138 28.33 -6.65 4.14
N LYS A 139 29.55 -6.77 3.59
CA LYS A 139 30.72 -7.19 4.39
C LYS A 139 31.08 -6.10 5.40
N VAL A 140 31.18 -6.46 6.67
CA VAL A 140 31.52 -5.53 7.77
C VAL A 140 32.88 -5.81 8.42
N GLY A 141 33.49 -6.97 8.18
CA GLY A 141 34.87 -7.21 8.63
C GLY A 141 35.40 -8.62 8.33
N THR A 142 36.65 -8.88 8.69
CA THR A 142 37.26 -10.22 8.68
C THR A 142 38.13 -10.37 9.93
N GLY A 143 37.90 -11.41 10.72
CA GLY A 143 38.57 -11.63 12.01
C GLY A 143 37.80 -12.60 12.89
N LYS A 144 38.44 -13.13 13.95
CA LYS A 144 37.76 -13.96 14.96
C LYS A 144 36.88 -13.12 15.90
N THR A 145 37.28 -11.87 16.13
CA THR A 145 36.43 -10.80 16.69
C THR A 145 36.48 -9.61 15.74
N ILE A 146 35.37 -8.90 15.58
CA ILE A 146 35.33 -7.55 14.98
C ILE A 146 34.45 -6.63 15.84
N SER A 147 34.72 -5.34 15.78
CA SER A 147 33.87 -4.28 16.36
C SER A 147 33.13 -3.56 15.23
N VAL A 148 31.83 -3.31 15.40
CA VAL A 148 31.05 -2.45 14.50
C VAL A 148 30.47 -1.26 15.26
N PRO A 149 30.44 -0.04 14.69
CA PRO A 149 29.83 1.11 15.34
C PRO A 149 28.31 0.97 15.37
N GLU A 150 27.64 1.66 16.30
CA GLU A 150 26.16 1.70 16.40
C GLU A 150 25.48 2.10 15.08
N SER A 151 26.10 2.95 14.26
CA SER A 151 25.60 3.32 12.92
C SER A 151 25.53 2.16 11.91
N THR A 152 26.15 1.01 12.20
CA THR A 152 26.11 -0.21 11.39
C THR A 152 25.06 -1.22 11.89
N LEU A 153 24.59 -1.07 13.13
CA LEU A 153 23.51 -1.84 13.74
C LEU A 153 22.57 -0.88 14.48
N HIS A 154 21.66 -0.29 13.72
CA HIS A 154 20.59 0.52 14.28
C HIS A 154 19.51 -0.38 14.92
N VAL A 155 18.59 0.22 15.67
CA VAL A 155 17.42 -0.49 16.22
C VAL A 155 16.60 -1.11 15.08
N GLY A 156 16.42 -2.43 15.12
CA GLY A 156 15.92 -3.21 13.99
C GLY A 156 16.36 -4.68 14.04
N SER A 157 15.81 -5.50 13.15
CA SER A 157 16.24 -6.87 12.90
C SER A 157 17.30 -6.92 11.79
N HIS A 158 18.38 -7.68 12.04
CA HIS A 158 19.48 -7.84 11.10
C HIS A 158 19.87 -9.31 10.97
N LYS A 159 20.00 -9.82 9.75
CA LYS A 159 20.57 -11.14 9.49
C LYS A 159 22.10 -11.03 9.51
N ILE A 160 22.75 -11.82 10.35
CA ILE A 160 24.22 -11.90 10.47
C ILE A 160 24.74 -13.16 9.77
N LYS A 161 25.86 -13.04 9.05
CA LYS A 161 26.48 -14.13 8.30
C LYS A 161 27.98 -14.16 8.56
N ALA A 162 28.49 -15.24 9.16
CA ALA A 162 29.91 -15.48 9.38
C ALA A 162 30.39 -16.62 8.46
N VAL A 163 31.33 -16.31 7.56
CA VAL A 163 31.85 -17.24 6.56
C VAL A 163 33.28 -17.63 6.92
N THR A 164 33.51 -18.92 7.20
CA THR A 164 34.86 -19.52 7.26
C THR A 164 35.18 -20.25 5.94
N GLU A 165 36.42 -20.74 5.80
CA GLU A 165 36.83 -21.60 4.67
C GLU A 165 36.01 -22.90 4.57
N GLN A 166 35.40 -23.34 5.67
CA GLN A 166 34.74 -24.65 5.78
C GLN A 166 33.22 -24.57 5.88
N ARG A 167 32.67 -23.47 6.40
CA ARG A 167 31.24 -23.37 6.71
C ARG A 167 30.75 -21.92 6.75
N VAL A 168 29.51 -21.72 6.30
CA VAL A 168 28.73 -20.52 6.58
C VAL A 168 27.89 -20.76 7.84
N TYR A 169 27.94 -19.80 8.76
CA TYR A 169 27.02 -19.66 9.89
C TYR A 169 26.16 -18.43 9.60
N GLN A 170 24.84 -18.56 9.80
CA GLN A 170 23.90 -17.47 9.58
C GLN A 170 22.84 -17.52 10.67
N ASP A 171 22.46 -16.37 11.20
CA ASP A 171 21.41 -16.22 12.21
C ASP A 171 20.75 -14.83 12.13
N GLU A 172 19.76 -14.55 12.96
CA GLU A 172 19.10 -13.23 13.03
C GLU A 172 19.27 -12.59 14.41
N ILE A 173 19.61 -11.28 14.44
CA ILE A 173 19.83 -10.50 15.65
C ILE A 173 18.77 -9.39 15.75
N VAL A 174 18.29 -9.15 16.97
CA VAL A 174 17.35 -8.06 17.26
C VAL A 174 18.04 -7.02 18.14
N VAL A 175 18.10 -5.80 17.63
CA VAL A 175 18.50 -4.61 18.38
C VAL A 175 17.21 -3.93 18.83
N ASP A 176 16.71 -4.22 20.03
CA ASP A 176 15.50 -3.56 20.54
C ASP A 176 15.85 -2.16 21.05
N GLY A 177 14.98 -1.19 20.78
CA GLY A 177 15.15 0.17 21.26
C GLY A 177 14.00 1.06 20.85
N LYS A 178 14.09 2.33 21.22
CA LYS A 178 13.02 3.31 21.02
C LYS A 178 12.97 3.78 19.57
N VAL A 179 11.87 3.53 18.88
CA VAL A 179 11.53 4.14 17.59
C VAL A 179 10.74 5.42 17.86
N THR A 180 11.14 6.51 17.21
CA THR A 180 10.47 7.81 17.25
C THR A 180 10.19 8.24 15.82
N THR A 181 8.92 8.47 15.45
CA THR A 181 8.57 9.01 14.13
C THR A 181 7.84 10.33 14.27
N THR A 182 8.28 11.33 13.50
CA THR A 182 7.58 12.62 13.34
C THR A 182 6.94 12.71 11.97
N TYR A 183 5.63 12.93 11.93
CA TYR A 183 4.84 13.10 10.73
C TYR A 183 4.35 14.54 10.61
N ARG A 184 4.42 15.12 9.41
CA ARG A 184 3.77 16.40 9.10
C ARG A 184 3.03 16.36 7.77
N TRP A 185 1.83 16.92 7.73
CA TRP A 185 1.01 16.99 6.53
C TRP A 185 0.10 18.22 6.55
N PRO A 186 -0.16 18.82 5.37
CA PRO A 186 -1.23 19.79 5.22
C PRO A 186 -2.60 19.11 5.24
N PHE A 187 -3.60 19.76 5.84
CA PHE A 187 -5.00 19.35 5.77
C PHE A 187 -5.89 20.56 5.45
N ILE A 188 -6.74 20.41 4.43
CA ILE A 188 -7.82 21.34 4.10
C ILE A 188 -9.05 20.91 4.89
N GLY A 189 -9.27 21.58 6.02
CA GLY A 189 -10.37 21.28 6.94
C GLY A 189 -11.64 22.13 6.70
N PRO A 190 -12.52 22.21 7.71
CA PRO A 190 -13.67 23.13 7.73
C PRO A 190 -13.30 24.54 7.25
N GLY A 191 -14.13 25.14 6.40
CA GLY A 191 -13.87 26.45 5.81
C GLY A 191 -12.82 26.47 4.70
N GLY A 192 -12.27 25.32 4.29
CA GLY A 192 -11.39 25.21 3.11
C GLY A 192 -9.98 25.77 3.28
N THR A 193 -9.57 26.11 4.51
CA THR A 193 -8.21 26.58 4.80
C THR A 193 -7.26 25.40 4.99
N SER A 194 -6.13 25.41 4.29
CA SER A 194 -5.05 24.44 4.48
C SER A 194 -4.24 24.79 5.73
N VAL A 195 -4.15 23.84 6.66
CA VAL A 195 -3.40 23.96 7.92
C VAL A 195 -2.31 22.89 7.95
N TYR A 196 -1.10 23.24 8.39
CA TYR A 196 0.00 22.28 8.49
C TYR A 196 0.04 21.64 9.88
N ASN A 197 -0.14 20.32 9.91
CA ASN A 197 -0.25 19.52 11.13
C ASN A 197 1.09 18.88 11.49
N THR A 198 1.30 18.55 12.76
CA THR A 198 2.46 17.78 13.20
C THR A 198 2.11 16.87 14.37
N ILE A 199 2.44 15.58 14.25
CA ILE A 199 2.42 14.64 15.39
C ILE A 199 3.77 13.93 15.51
N ARG A 200 4.05 13.46 16.73
CA ARG A 200 5.20 12.63 17.06
C ARG A 200 4.70 11.41 17.82
N ILE A 201 5.04 10.21 17.35
CA ILE A 201 4.76 8.96 18.06
C ILE A 201 6.07 8.26 18.45
N GLU A 202 6.02 7.55 19.57
CA GLU A 202 7.17 6.88 20.17
C GLU A 202 6.75 5.48 20.67
N TYR A 203 7.51 4.47 20.30
CA TYR A 203 7.24 3.04 20.57
C TYR A 203 8.57 2.26 20.62
N LYS A 204 8.55 0.96 20.92
CA LYS A 204 9.72 0.07 20.84
C LYS A 204 9.76 -0.67 19.51
N PHE A 205 10.95 -1.04 19.05
CA PHE A 205 11.06 -1.92 17.88
C PHE A 205 10.49 -3.33 18.16
N THR A 206 10.62 -3.83 19.39
CA THR A 206 9.93 -5.07 19.80
C THR A 206 8.41 -5.02 19.61
N ASP A 207 7.76 -3.85 19.69
CA ASP A 207 6.33 -3.70 19.40
C ASP A 207 6.02 -4.02 17.92
N VAL A 208 6.94 -3.72 17.00
CA VAL A 208 6.82 -4.01 15.55
C VAL A 208 7.28 -5.44 15.24
N TYR A 209 8.43 -5.85 15.78
CA TYR A 209 9.03 -7.17 15.58
C TYR A 209 8.10 -8.30 16.04
N TYR A 210 7.27 -8.06 17.05
CA TYR A 210 6.20 -8.97 17.48
C TYR A 210 5.29 -9.38 16.32
N TYR A 211 4.93 -8.43 15.45
CA TYR A 211 4.07 -8.64 14.29
C TYR A 211 4.76 -9.37 13.14
N SER A 212 6.08 -9.17 12.98
CA SER A 212 6.88 -9.88 11.99
C SER A 212 7.14 -11.36 12.34
N HIS A 213 7.19 -11.72 13.64
CA HIS A 213 7.75 -13.02 14.06
C HIS A 213 6.95 -13.83 15.10
N SER A 214 5.99 -13.26 15.82
CA SER A 214 5.32 -13.94 16.95
C SER A 214 3.79 -13.87 16.95
N VAL A 215 3.18 -13.52 15.82
CA VAL A 215 1.73 -13.73 15.60
C VAL A 215 1.48 -15.16 15.12
N ASP A 216 1.71 -16.10 16.04
CA ASP A 216 1.44 -17.52 15.85
C ASP A 216 0.03 -17.75 15.30
N SER A 217 -0.09 -18.72 14.37
CA SER A 217 -1.29 -19.16 13.62
C SER A 217 -1.73 -18.33 12.40
N ILE A 218 -1.27 -17.09 12.20
CA ILE A 218 -1.62 -16.29 10.99
C ILE A 218 -0.43 -16.14 10.07
N ALA A 219 0.68 -15.57 10.55
CA ALA A 219 1.89 -15.38 9.75
C ALA A 219 2.70 -16.68 9.53
N SER A 220 2.46 -17.73 10.33
CA SER A 220 3.16 -19.02 10.28
C SER A 220 2.80 -19.91 9.07
N SER A 221 2.16 -19.35 8.04
CA SER A 221 2.03 -19.92 6.69
C SER A 221 2.50 -18.88 5.67
N PRO A 222 3.76 -18.94 5.18
CA PRO A 222 4.23 -18.02 4.16
C PRO A 222 3.35 -18.12 2.90
N GLY A 223 2.85 -16.98 2.41
CA GLY A 223 2.05 -16.91 1.17
C GLY A 223 0.59 -17.35 1.30
N ARG A 224 -0.16 -16.83 2.29
CA ARG A 224 -1.63 -16.90 2.26
C ARG A 224 -2.22 -15.74 1.45
N HIS A 225 -2.30 -15.94 0.14
CA HIS A 225 -3.10 -15.19 -0.84
C HIS A 225 -4.63 -15.24 -0.58
N GLU A 226 -5.04 -15.57 0.65
CA GLU A 226 -6.43 -15.72 1.08
C GLU A 226 -6.96 -14.35 1.48
N TYR A 227 -7.23 -13.52 0.47
CA TYR A 227 -7.88 -12.21 0.57
C TYR A 227 -9.15 -12.18 1.48
N THR A 228 -9.83 -13.31 1.63
CA THR A 228 -10.92 -13.53 2.61
C THR A 228 -10.52 -13.27 4.07
N ARG A 229 -9.21 -13.22 4.36
CA ARG A 229 -8.62 -13.03 5.69
C ARG A 229 -8.00 -11.66 5.92
N ILE A 230 -8.11 -10.69 5.00
CA ILE A 230 -7.37 -9.41 5.13
C ILE A 230 -7.69 -8.64 6.44
N ALA A 231 -8.91 -8.78 6.99
CA ALA A 231 -9.25 -8.17 8.28
C ALA A 231 -8.56 -8.80 9.49
N ASP A 232 -7.98 -9.99 9.37
CA ASP A 232 -7.13 -10.60 10.41
C ASP A 232 -5.85 -9.76 10.67
N TYR A 233 -5.46 -8.94 9.70
CA TYR A 233 -4.32 -8.03 9.80
C TYR A 233 -4.69 -6.65 10.35
N ALA A 234 -5.97 -6.26 10.29
CA ALA A 234 -6.48 -4.97 10.79
C ALA A 234 -6.63 -4.97 12.32
N VAL A 235 -5.54 -5.21 13.03
CA VAL A 235 -5.53 -5.36 14.49
C VAL A 235 -5.26 -4.03 15.19
N ILE A 236 -6.09 -3.67 16.17
CA ILE A 236 -5.66 -2.74 17.22
C ILE A 236 -4.55 -3.45 18.00
N ASP A 237 -3.37 -2.85 18.09
CA ASP A 237 -2.19 -3.54 18.59
C ASP A 237 -2.20 -3.69 20.13
N LYS A 238 -1.62 -4.80 20.62
CA LYS A 238 -1.59 -5.10 22.06
C LYS A 238 -0.59 -4.23 22.86
N THR A 239 0.15 -3.34 22.19
CA THR A 239 1.14 -2.43 22.80
C THR A 239 0.59 -1.00 22.96
N GLY A 240 -0.65 -0.77 22.49
CA GLY A 240 -1.36 0.50 22.56
C GLY A 240 -0.70 1.61 21.72
N VAL A 241 -0.03 1.28 20.62
CA VAL A 241 0.70 2.25 19.78
C VAL A 241 -0.25 2.94 18.78
N ILE A 242 -1.20 2.20 18.22
CA ILE A 242 -2.34 2.70 17.46
C ILE A 242 -3.20 3.62 18.34
N ASP A 243 -3.48 3.25 19.58
CA ASP A 243 -4.24 4.10 20.51
C ASP A 243 -3.52 5.44 20.77
N LYS A 244 -2.21 5.41 21.02
CA LYS A 244 -1.38 6.63 21.17
C LYS A 244 -1.39 7.48 19.90
N LEU A 245 -1.35 6.84 18.71
CA LEU A 245 -1.43 7.53 17.42
C LEU A 245 -2.80 8.19 17.21
N VAL A 246 -3.90 7.50 17.51
CA VAL A 246 -5.27 8.07 17.44
C VAL A 246 -5.43 9.22 18.43
N MET A 247 -4.95 9.08 19.67
CA MET A 247 -4.94 10.17 20.66
C MET A 247 -4.12 11.38 20.17
N ALA A 248 -2.96 11.16 19.54
CA ALA A 248 -2.14 12.23 18.96
C ALA A 248 -2.85 12.93 17.79
N LEU A 249 -3.47 12.16 16.88
CA LEU A 249 -4.27 12.68 15.76
C LEU A 249 -5.47 13.49 16.28
N GLY A 250 -6.21 12.98 17.26
CA GLY A 250 -7.34 13.68 17.87
C GLY A 250 -6.92 14.98 18.57
N SER A 251 -5.79 14.96 19.28
CA SER A 251 -5.24 16.14 19.98
C SER A 251 -4.81 17.24 19.00
N GLU A 252 -4.14 16.89 17.91
CA GLU A 252 -3.71 17.85 16.88
C GLU A 252 -4.91 18.36 16.07
N TYR A 253 -5.90 17.52 15.77
CA TYR A 253 -7.16 17.94 15.14
C TYR A 253 -7.92 18.98 16.00
N LEU A 254 -8.14 18.68 17.29
CA LEU A 254 -8.83 19.56 18.23
C LEU A 254 -8.12 20.90 18.45
N ARG A 255 -6.80 20.98 18.20
CA ARG A 255 -6.03 22.23 18.28
C ARG A 255 -6.43 23.25 17.22
N HIS A 256 -6.97 22.80 16.09
CA HIS A 256 -7.36 23.66 14.96
C HIS A 256 -8.87 23.68 14.70
N TYR A 257 -9.58 22.59 14.99
CA TYR A 257 -10.96 22.34 14.55
C TYR A 257 -11.89 22.08 15.75
N ASN A 258 -12.24 23.18 16.44
CA ASN A 258 -13.13 23.19 17.59
C ASN A 258 -14.34 24.12 17.31
N PRO A 259 -15.61 23.68 17.50
CA PRO A 259 -16.04 22.36 17.98
C PRO A 259 -15.66 21.22 17.02
N PRO A 260 -15.40 20.00 17.54
CA PRO A 260 -15.13 18.85 16.71
C PRO A 260 -16.35 18.43 15.89
N ASP A 261 -16.09 18.08 14.64
CA ASP A 261 -17.02 17.47 13.71
C ASP A 261 -16.48 16.07 13.35
N SER A 262 -17.34 15.04 13.44
CA SER A 262 -16.99 13.64 13.19
C SER A 262 -16.50 13.42 11.77
N ASP A 263 -17.18 14.02 10.80
CA ASP A 263 -16.97 13.74 9.38
C ASP A 263 -15.65 14.36 8.92
N TRP A 264 -15.35 15.56 9.43
CA TRP A 264 -14.07 16.21 9.23
C TRP A 264 -12.92 15.50 9.96
N TYR A 265 -13.16 14.88 11.13
CA TYR A 265 -12.13 14.07 11.80
C TYR A 265 -11.87 12.72 11.07
N ILE A 266 -12.89 12.09 10.49
CA ILE A 266 -12.72 10.93 9.61
C ILE A 266 -11.88 11.33 8.37
N ASN A 267 -12.22 12.45 7.71
CA ASN A 267 -11.42 12.96 6.59
C ASN A 267 -9.98 13.35 7.01
N TYR A 268 -9.77 13.79 8.26
CA TYR A 268 -8.46 14.07 8.82
C TYR A 268 -7.60 12.81 8.97
N ILE A 269 -8.15 11.73 9.55
CA ILE A 269 -7.49 10.42 9.65
C ILE A 269 -7.12 9.89 8.26
N LEU A 270 -8.02 10.01 7.28
CA LEU A 270 -7.74 9.59 5.90
C LEU A 270 -6.61 10.43 5.27
N SER A 271 -6.62 11.75 5.45
CA SER A 271 -5.57 12.64 4.93
C SER A 271 -4.18 12.33 5.52
N PHE A 272 -4.11 11.89 6.78
CA PHE A 272 -2.87 11.44 7.40
C PHE A 272 -2.30 10.22 6.67
N ILE A 273 -3.14 9.23 6.30
CA ILE A 273 -2.68 8.05 5.55
C ILE A 273 -2.25 8.44 4.13
N GLN A 274 -3.12 9.10 3.37
CA GLN A 274 -2.89 9.54 1.99
C GLN A 274 -1.58 10.33 1.80
N LEU A 275 -1.23 11.15 2.81
CA LEU A 275 -0.11 12.07 2.70
C LEU A 275 1.15 11.56 3.43
N CYS A 276 1.04 10.96 4.62
CA CYS A 276 2.21 10.51 5.39
C CYS A 276 2.70 9.10 5.03
N MET A 277 1.88 8.25 4.42
CA MET A 277 2.32 6.94 3.91
C MET A 277 2.70 7.05 2.42
N LYS A 278 3.75 6.32 2.03
CA LYS A 278 4.20 6.26 0.63
C LYS A 278 3.71 4.99 -0.05
N TYR A 279 3.46 5.07 -1.36
CA TYR A 279 3.38 3.87 -2.19
C TYR A 279 4.78 3.40 -2.60
N PRO A 280 5.06 2.08 -2.64
CA PRO A 280 6.35 1.55 -3.10
C PRO A 280 6.73 2.00 -4.51
N ILE A 281 8.04 2.27 -4.71
CA ILE A 281 8.56 2.78 -5.99
C ILE A 281 8.35 1.75 -7.12
N CYS A 282 8.46 0.45 -6.81
CA CYS A 282 8.12 -0.61 -7.75
C CYS A 282 6.62 -0.98 -7.67
N SER A 283 5.76 -0.11 -8.18
CA SER A 283 4.29 -0.25 -8.06
C SER A 283 3.69 -1.49 -8.75
N LYS A 284 4.46 -2.24 -9.54
CA LYS A 284 4.04 -3.51 -10.16
C LYS A 284 4.18 -4.73 -9.25
N GLN A 285 5.09 -4.67 -8.28
CA GLN A 285 5.43 -5.77 -7.37
C GLN A 285 5.85 -5.17 -6.01
N PRO A 286 4.93 -4.45 -5.33
CA PRO A 286 5.26 -3.68 -4.13
C PRO A 286 5.84 -4.58 -3.02
N ASP A 287 5.23 -5.73 -2.76
CA ASP A 287 5.64 -6.65 -1.70
C ASP A 287 6.93 -7.38 -2.01
N LEU A 288 7.22 -7.62 -3.29
CA LEU A 288 8.48 -8.23 -3.70
C LEU A 288 9.62 -7.25 -3.47
N TYR A 289 9.37 -5.96 -3.74
CA TYR A 289 10.29 -4.88 -3.44
C TYR A 289 10.49 -4.67 -1.94
N LEU A 290 9.40 -4.55 -1.15
CA LEU A 290 9.44 -4.31 0.29
C LEU A 290 9.88 -5.55 1.08
N TYR A 291 9.07 -6.60 1.05
CA TYR A 291 9.11 -7.75 1.97
C TYR A 291 9.77 -9.00 1.36
N GLY A 292 9.95 -9.02 0.04
CA GLY A 292 10.52 -10.16 -0.69
C GLY A 292 9.54 -11.31 -0.95
N SER A 293 8.23 -11.07 -0.76
CA SER A 293 7.14 -11.99 -1.12
C SER A 293 6.46 -11.51 -2.41
N ILE A 294 5.69 -12.34 -3.10
CA ILE A 294 4.84 -11.87 -4.22
C ILE A 294 3.60 -11.13 -3.70
N ASP A 295 3.21 -11.41 -2.46
CA ASP A 295 2.00 -10.96 -1.76
C ASP A 295 2.29 -11.02 -0.24
N TYR A 296 2.10 -9.91 0.48
CA TYR A 296 2.33 -9.81 1.92
C TYR A 296 1.52 -8.65 2.53
N PHE A 297 0.44 -8.97 3.23
CA PHE A 297 -0.27 -7.97 4.03
C PHE A 297 0.52 -7.64 5.29
N ALA A 298 0.91 -6.37 5.46
CA ALA A 298 1.56 -5.89 6.67
C ALA A 298 0.54 -5.51 7.75
N TYR A 299 0.90 -5.77 9.01
CA TYR A 299 0.15 -5.27 10.15
C TYR A 299 0.34 -3.74 10.30
N PRO A 300 -0.64 -3.00 10.88
CA PRO A 300 -0.60 -1.54 11.00
C PRO A 300 0.70 -0.94 11.54
N LEU A 301 1.34 -1.60 12.52
CA LEU A 301 2.63 -1.14 13.06
C LEU A 301 3.80 -1.32 12.09
N GLN A 302 3.79 -2.36 11.24
CA GLN A 302 4.80 -2.54 10.19
C GLN A 302 4.66 -1.45 9.12
N THR A 303 3.44 -1.16 8.65
CA THR A 303 3.16 -0.08 7.69
C THR A 303 3.59 1.29 8.24
N LEU A 304 3.28 1.59 9.51
CA LEU A 304 3.73 2.81 10.20
C LEU A 304 5.25 2.88 10.38
N TYR A 305 5.89 1.75 10.66
CA TYR A 305 7.33 1.66 10.85
C TYR A 305 8.08 1.89 9.54
N MET A 306 7.68 1.22 8.46
CA MET A 306 8.22 1.43 7.11
C MET A 306 7.86 2.82 6.57
N GLY A 307 6.68 3.35 6.92
CA GLY A 307 6.15 4.61 6.35
C GLY A 307 5.82 4.48 4.86
N THR A 308 5.66 3.25 4.39
CA THR A 308 5.35 2.88 3.01
C THR A 308 4.59 1.55 3.04
N GLY A 309 3.71 1.36 2.05
CA GLY A 309 2.89 0.16 1.88
C GLY A 309 2.00 0.32 0.65
N ASP A 310 1.48 -0.78 0.14
CA ASP A 310 0.62 -0.78 -1.04
C ASP A 310 -0.85 -0.44 -0.70
N CYS A 311 -1.79 -0.81 -1.57
CA CYS A 311 -3.22 -0.62 -1.34
C CYS A 311 -3.72 -1.39 -0.11
N GLU A 312 -3.34 -2.66 0.02
CA GLU A 312 -3.73 -3.56 1.10
C GLU A 312 -3.15 -3.05 2.43
N ASP A 313 -1.83 -2.83 2.51
CA ASP A 313 -1.15 -2.29 3.70
C ASP A 313 -1.76 -0.98 4.21
N THR A 314 -1.95 -0.01 3.30
CA THR A 314 -2.45 1.31 3.69
C THR A 314 -3.93 1.29 4.02
N SER A 315 -4.71 0.38 3.42
CA SER A 315 -6.11 0.12 3.78
C SER A 315 -6.23 -0.51 5.17
N ILE A 316 -5.41 -1.52 5.47
CA ILE A 316 -5.35 -2.21 6.77
C ILE A 316 -5.06 -1.19 7.88
N LEU A 317 -4.02 -0.37 7.71
CA LEU A 317 -3.68 0.69 8.64
C LEU A 317 -4.83 1.72 8.79
N CYS A 318 -5.38 2.23 7.69
CA CYS A 318 -6.44 3.24 7.73
C CYS A 318 -7.73 2.73 8.41
N ALA A 319 -8.17 1.52 8.07
CA ALA A 319 -9.33 0.88 8.68
C ALA A 319 -9.12 0.61 10.19
N THR A 320 -7.88 0.29 10.59
CA THR A 320 -7.50 0.15 12.01
C THR A 320 -7.55 1.48 12.75
N LEU A 321 -7.06 2.58 12.16
CA LEU A 321 -7.16 3.92 12.77
C LEU A 321 -8.61 4.36 12.94
N PHE A 322 -9.48 4.11 11.96
CA PHE A 322 -10.92 4.36 12.10
C PHE A 322 -11.53 3.54 13.26
N LYS A 323 -11.15 2.26 13.39
CA LYS A 323 -11.64 1.39 14.47
C LYS A 323 -11.23 1.90 15.85
N ALA A 324 -9.96 2.22 16.04
CA ALA A 324 -9.43 2.75 17.30
C ALA A 324 -9.94 4.17 17.61
N ALA A 325 -10.31 4.96 16.60
CA ALA A 325 -11.03 6.22 16.75
C ALA A 325 -12.53 6.05 17.09
N GLY A 326 -13.02 4.81 17.24
CA GLY A 326 -14.40 4.51 17.66
C GLY A 326 -15.41 4.42 16.52
N PHE A 327 -14.98 4.43 15.27
CA PHE A 327 -15.86 4.24 14.10
C PHE A 327 -16.01 2.77 13.73
N GLU A 328 -17.10 2.44 13.05
CA GLU A 328 -17.20 1.17 12.31
C GLU A 328 -16.26 1.24 11.10
N SER A 329 -15.55 0.17 10.79
CA SER A 329 -14.64 0.13 9.65
C SER A 329 -14.49 -1.26 9.04
N ALA A 330 -14.03 -1.27 7.80
CA ALA A 330 -13.70 -2.48 7.05
C ALA A 330 -12.47 -2.21 6.16
N VAL A 331 -11.75 -3.28 5.83
CA VAL A 331 -10.91 -3.29 4.63
C VAL A 331 -11.80 -3.77 3.47
N THR A 332 -11.76 -3.08 2.33
CA THR A 332 -12.58 -3.43 1.17
C THR A 332 -11.71 -3.80 -0.01
N LEU A 333 -12.10 -4.88 -0.68
CA LEU A 333 -11.36 -5.42 -1.82
C LEU A 333 -12.21 -5.29 -3.09
N VAL A 334 -11.64 -4.66 -4.11
CA VAL A 334 -12.38 -4.14 -5.27
C VAL A 334 -12.40 -5.16 -6.42
N TYR A 335 -12.88 -6.38 -6.17
CA TYR A 335 -12.82 -7.48 -7.15
C TYR A 335 -13.77 -7.32 -8.35
N ALA A 336 -13.41 -8.01 -9.44
CA ALA A 336 -14.29 -8.21 -10.58
C ALA A 336 -14.30 -9.66 -11.10
N ASP A 337 -14.12 -10.65 -10.22
CA ASP A 337 -14.64 -11.99 -10.48
C ASP A 337 -15.20 -12.70 -9.26
N SER A 338 -16.35 -13.34 -9.48
CA SER A 338 -17.06 -14.26 -8.58
C SER A 338 -16.55 -15.70 -8.70
N SER A 339 -15.63 -15.93 -9.62
CA SER A 339 -15.09 -17.23 -10.04
C SER A 339 -13.56 -17.31 -9.85
N GLY A 340 -12.96 -16.31 -9.20
CA GLY A 340 -11.54 -16.25 -8.84
C GLY A 340 -10.55 -15.89 -9.95
N ASN A 341 -10.98 -15.77 -11.21
CA ASN A 341 -10.07 -15.75 -12.37
C ASN A 341 -9.71 -14.34 -12.89
N ARG A 342 -10.27 -13.27 -12.34
CA ARG A 342 -9.80 -11.89 -12.61
C ARG A 342 -9.88 -11.00 -11.38
N ILE A 343 -8.69 -10.67 -10.88
CA ILE A 343 -8.49 -9.68 -9.83
C ILE A 343 -8.34 -8.30 -10.49
N ILE A 344 -9.16 -7.33 -10.07
CA ILE A 344 -8.75 -5.92 -10.11
C ILE A 344 -7.97 -5.74 -8.81
N GLY A 345 -6.65 -5.55 -8.93
CA GLY A 345 -5.76 -5.44 -7.78
C GLY A 345 -5.86 -4.06 -7.17
N HIS A 346 -6.86 -3.86 -6.31
CA HIS A 346 -6.96 -2.68 -5.45
C HIS A 346 -7.74 -2.97 -4.19
N SER A 347 -7.17 -2.55 -3.05
CA SER A 347 -7.82 -2.46 -1.76
C SER A 347 -8.07 -1.00 -1.39
N THR A 348 -9.19 -0.71 -0.72
CA THR A 348 -9.40 0.58 -0.04
C THR A 348 -9.94 0.36 1.37
N ALA A 349 -9.62 1.25 2.31
CA ALA A 349 -10.31 1.26 3.60
C ALA A 349 -11.78 1.67 3.41
N ALA A 350 -12.65 1.34 4.36
CA ALA A 350 -13.97 1.93 4.43
C ALA A 350 -14.37 2.25 5.87
N VAL A 351 -15.14 3.32 6.02
CA VAL A 351 -15.67 3.80 7.31
C VAL A 351 -17.19 3.78 7.30
N GLY A 352 -17.77 3.15 8.31
CA GLY A 352 -19.21 2.99 8.49
C GLY A 352 -19.80 4.14 9.31
N VAL A 353 -20.63 4.97 8.67
CA VAL A 353 -21.44 6.00 9.36
C VAL A 353 -22.90 5.94 8.91
N THR A 354 -23.82 6.41 9.74
CA THR A 354 -25.26 6.46 9.40
C THR A 354 -25.58 7.50 8.32
N LYS A 355 -24.76 8.55 8.23
CA LYS A 355 -24.81 9.60 7.20
C LYS A 355 -23.49 10.37 7.19
N LEU A 356 -22.85 10.50 6.03
CA LEU A 356 -21.80 11.50 5.82
C LEU A 356 -22.44 12.82 5.34
N VAL A 357 -22.00 13.94 5.90
CA VAL A 357 -22.48 15.30 5.65
C VAL A 357 -21.37 16.17 5.04
N ALA A 358 -20.12 15.99 5.48
CA ALA A 358 -18.98 16.75 4.97
C ALA A 358 -18.43 16.18 3.66
N ASN A 359 -18.84 16.75 2.53
CA ASN A 359 -18.15 16.58 1.25
C ASN A 359 -16.99 17.59 1.15
N VAL A 360 -15.74 17.11 1.01
CA VAL A 360 -14.64 17.96 0.53
C VAL A 360 -14.88 18.29 -0.95
N ASN A 361 -14.38 19.44 -1.43
CA ASN A 361 -14.49 19.87 -2.82
C ASN A 361 -13.61 19.03 -3.77
N VAL A 362 -13.99 17.77 -3.99
CA VAL A 362 -13.37 16.87 -4.97
C VAL A 362 -13.81 17.24 -6.38
N THR A 363 -12.86 17.59 -7.25
CA THR A 363 -13.12 17.72 -8.70
C THR A 363 -13.43 16.33 -9.26
N LEU A 364 -14.70 16.08 -9.59
CA LEU A 364 -15.28 14.79 -10.01
C LEU A 364 -14.81 14.25 -11.39
N GLY A 365 -13.61 14.60 -11.85
CA GLY A 365 -13.06 14.14 -13.13
C GLY A 365 -12.62 12.68 -13.06
N ASP A 366 -11.53 12.45 -12.33
CA ASP A 366 -10.89 11.13 -12.21
C ASP A 366 -11.33 10.35 -10.96
N PHE A 367 -12.22 10.92 -10.15
CA PHE A 367 -12.74 10.33 -8.91
C PHE A 367 -14.24 10.08 -8.98
N ALA A 368 -14.70 9.02 -8.33
CA ALA A 368 -16.10 8.65 -8.26
C ALA A 368 -16.52 8.29 -6.84
N VAL A 369 -17.80 8.53 -6.52
CA VAL A 369 -18.38 8.14 -5.23
C VAL A 369 -18.49 6.61 -5.16
N ALA A 370 -17.93 6.02 -4.11
CA ALA A 370 -18.00 4.60 -3.81
C ALA A 370 -18.43 4.37 -2.37
N GLN A 371 -19.54 3.66 -2.20
CA GLN A 371 -20.15 3.38 -0.90
C GLN A 371 -20.92 2.05 -0.94
N MET A 372 -21.07 1.41 0.21
CA MET A 372 -21.82 0.18 0.41
C MET A 372 -22.83 0.33 1.54
N GLN A 373 -23.96 -0.37 1.45
CA GLN A 373 -24.91 -0.47 2.57
C GLN A 373 -24.54 -1.66 3.46
N GLY A 374 -24.47 -1.44 4.77
CA GLY A 374 -24.31 -2.49 5.76
C GLY A 374 -25.52 -3.42 5.79
N THR A 375 -25.29 -4.70 6.05
CA THR A 375 -26.31 -5.76 6.05
C THR A 375 -26.47 -6.38 7.44
N GLY A 376 -27.58 -7.10 7.66
CA GLY A 376 -27.85 -7.77 8.93
C GLY A 376 -27.83 -6.79 10.12
N SER A 377 -26.98 -7.07 11.12
CA SER A 377 -26.80 -6.22 12.30
C SER A 377 -26.15 -4.85 12.03
N LYS A 378 -25.65 -4.61 10.82
CA LYS A 378 -25.12 -3.31 10.37
C LYS A 378 -26.09 -2.56 9.42
N SER A 379 -27.34 -3.01 9.32
CA SER A 379 -28.38 -2.33 8.54
C SER A 379 -28.57 -0.89 9.03
N GLY A 380 -28.54 0.08 8.11
CA GLY A 380 -28.60 1.52 8.41
C GLY A 380 -27.23 2.21 8.56
N ILE A 381 -26.12 1.45 8.47
CA ILE A 381 -24.78 2.00 8.31
C ILE A 381 -24.43 2.02 6.81
N THR A 382 -23.90 3.15 6.33
CA THR A 382 -23.26 3.24 5.02
C THR A 382 -21.75 3.19 5.20
N TYR A 383 -21.09 2.22 4.59
CA TYR A 383 -19.64 2.13 4.51
C TYR A 383 -19.16 2.95 3.31
N TYR A 384 -18.46 4.05 3.58
CA TYR A 384 -17.87 4.92 2.56
C TYR A 384 -16.43 4.48 2.28
N LEU A 385 -16.10 4.18 1.02
CA LEU A 385 -14.75 3.76 0.64
C LEU A 385 -13.79 4.94 0.68
N CYS A 386 -12.53 4.66 1.01
CA CYS A 386 -11.51 5.64 1.36
C CYS A 386 -10.22 5.31 0.62
N GLU A 387 -9.93 6.04 -0.45
CA GLU A 387 -8.69 5.86 -1.22
C GLU A 387 -7.45 6.16 -0.38
N THR A 388 -6.55 5.18 -0.24
CA THR A 388 -5.33 5.32 0.58
C THR A 388 -4.06 5.48 -0.25
N THR A 389 -4.05 5.06 -1.52
CA THR A 389 -2.83 5.03 -2.35
C THR A 389 -2.52 6.35 -3.07
N ILE A 390 -3.08 7.47 -2.62
CA ILE A 390 -3.05 8.75 -3.34
C ILE A 390 -2.37 9.87 -2.55
N SER A 391 -1.32 10.46 -3.13
CA SER A 391 -0.52 11.54 -2.50
C SER A 391 -1.17 12.94 -2.57
N GLN A 392 -2.49 13.02 -2.39
CA GLN A 392 -3.24 14.26 -2.19
C GLN A 392 -4.46 13.99 -1.31
N GLN A 393 -4.96 14.99 -0.59
CA GLN A 393 -6.19 14.83 0.19
C GLN A 393 -7.39 14.54 -0.73
N LEU A 394 -7.96 13.34 -0.62
CA LEU A 394 -9.22 12.95 -1.26
C LEU A 394 -10.24 12.60 -0.17
N ALA A 395 -11.49 13.01 -0.36
CA ALA A 395 -12.53 12.79 0.63
C ALA A 395 -12.89 11.31 0.85
N VAL A 396 -13.35 11.03 2.06
CA VAL A 396 -14.11 9.83 2.42
C VAL A 396 -15.29 9.66 1.46
N GLY A 397 -15.51 8.44 0.99
CA GLY A 397 -16.54 8.12 0.01
C GLY A 397 -16.10 8.24 -1.45
N TYR A 398 -14.83 8.60 -1.72
CA TYR A 398 -14.28 8.71 -3.07
C TYR A 398 -13.10 7.77 -3.29
N ILE A 399 -13.07 7.16 -4.48
CA ILE A 399 -11.95 6.37 -5.01
C ILE A 399 -11.65 6.78 -6.46
N GLU A 400 -10.51 6.36 -7.01
CA GLU A 400 -10.27 6.60 -8.44
C GLU A 400 -11.33 5.90 -9.32
N LYS A 401 -11.90 6.67 -10.25
CA LYS A 401 -12.97 6.26 -11.14
C LYS A 401 -12.59 5.06 -12.03
N ARG A 402 -11.29 4.89 -12.33
CA ARG A 402 -10.77 3.76 -13.11
C ARG A 402 -11.15 2.39 -12.53
N TYR A 403 -11.17 2.25 -11.21
CA TYR A 403 -11.53 0.98 -10.58
C TYR A 403 -13.01 0.62 -10.79
N LEU A 404 -13.91 1.59 -10.63
CA LEU A 404 -15.35 1.38 -10.91
C LEU A 404 -15.62 1.16 -12.41
N ASP A 405 -14.92 1.86 -13.28
CA ASP A 405 -15.06 1.68 -14.73
C ASP A 405 -14.48 0.33 -15.21
N GLU A 406 -13.43 -0.20 -14.57
CA GLU A 406 -12.95 -1.57 -14.84
C GLU A 406 -13.94 -2.63 -14.35
N ILE A 407 -14.51 -2.53 -13.12
CA ILE A 407 -15.58 -3.44 -12.65
C ILE A 407 -16.73 -3.49 -13.67
N ARG A 408 -17.19 -2.31 -14.13
CA ARG A 408 -18.25 -2.18 -15.12
C ARG A 408 -17.88 -2.80 -16.47
N SER A 409 -16.63 -2.65 -16.91
CA SER A 409 -16.15 -3.21 -18.18
C SER A 409 -16.23 -4.74 -18.23
N LEU A 410 -16.21 -5.39 -17.06
CA LEU A 410 -16.27 -6.84 -16.90
C LEU A 410 -17.71 -7.37 -16.68
N GLY A 411 -18.72 -6.51 -16.90
CA GLY A 411 -20.14 -6.84 -16.74
C GLY A 411 -20.56 -7.13 -15.29
N LYS A 412 -19.68 -6.91 -14.31
CA LYS A 412 -19.97 -7.08 -12.89
C LYS A 412 -20.66 -5.81 -12.35
N ASN A 413 -21.48 -5.99 -11.31
CA ASN A 413 -22.08 -4.87 -10.59
C ASN A 413 -21.12 -4.38 -9.49
N VAL A 414 -21.24 -3.12 -9.07
CA VAL A 414 -20.40 -2.50 -8.01
C VAL A 414 -20.54 -3.22 -6.66
N ASN A 415 -21.60 -4.02 -6.49
CA ASN A 415 -21.78 -4.98 -5.40
C ASN A 415 -20.71 -6.10 -5.33
N ALA A 416 -19.73 -6.13 -6.24
CA ALA A 416 -18.56 -7.02 -6.21
C ALA A 416 -17.41 -6.50 -5.30
N ILE A 417 -17.58 -5.35 -4.66
CA ILE A 417 -16.72 -4.91 -3.55
C ILE A 417 -17.08 -5.73 -2.31
N TYR A 418 -16.09 -6.30 -1.62
CA TYR A 418 -16.30 -7.09 -0.40
C TYR A 418 -15.71 -6.39 0.82
N PRO A 419 -16.52 -5.97 1.81
CA PRO A 419 -16.04 -5.38 3.06
C PRO A 419 -15.74 -6.46 4.09
N VAL A 420 -14.46 -6.65 4.40
CA VAL A 420 -14.02 -7.50 5.51
C VAL A 420 -13.92 -6.62 6.75
N THR A 421 -14.88 -6.77 7.66
CA THR A 421 -15.07 -5.85 8.81
C THR A 421 -13.94 -5.99 9.82
N VAL A 422 -13.45 -4.86 10.33
CA VAL A 422 -12.39 -4.85 11.35
C VAL A 422 -12.92 -5.37 12.68
N ASN A 423 -12.41 -6.54 13.09
CA ASN A 423 -12.65 -7.13 14.40
C ASN A 423 -11.83 -6.39 15.48
N GLY A 424 -12.35 -6.32 16.70
CA GLY A 424 -11.70 -5.72 17.87
C GLY A 424 -12.21 -6.40 19.14
#